data_AF-A0A1M3N7N4-F1
#
_entry.id   AF-A0A1M3N7N4-F1
#
_cell.length_a   1.000
_cell.length_b   1.000
_cell.length_c   1.000
_cell.angle_alpha   90.00
_cell.angle_beta   90.00
_cell.angle_gamma   90.00
#
_symmetry.space_group_name_H-M   'P 1'
#
loop_
_entity.id
_entity.type
_entity.pdbx_description
1 polymer ?
#
loop_
_entity_poly.entity_id
_entity_poly.type
_entity_poly.pdbx_seq_one_letter_code
_entity_poly.pdbx_strand_id
1 'polypeptide(L)'
;MGSLVSMLAFTVSIAGCSDETEGSCKDYSPPSSFDALSPTVSFAKDVMPIFAQSCAFTSCHGSPTGSTNGVFLGGGDPKRVHEALVEVRSTKLPTMSFVKAGEPRESFLLRKIDGSQCALNAQCTGSSCGDSMPHNDDALPLELRDTIRRWIAQGAKND
;
A
#
# COMPACT_ATOMS: atom_id res chain seq x y z
N MET A 1 29.10 40.32 55.48
CA MET A 1 27.73 39.90 55.10
C MET A 1 27.46 40.53 53.73
N GLY A 2 27.73 39.95 52.57
CA GLY A 2 27.75 38.54 52.18
C GLY A 2 26.53 38.27 51.28
N SER A 3 26.58 38.62 50.00
CA SER A 3 25.83 37.93 48.94
C SER A 3 26.36 38.31 47.55
N LEU A 4 27.01 37.31 46.96
CA LEU A 4 27.37 37.19 45.55
C LEU A 4 26.10 36.93 44.73
N VAL A 5 25.97 37.55 43.56
CA VAL A 5 25.03 37.09 42.52
C VAL A 5 25.86 36.70 41.29
N SER A 6 26.16 35.41 41.20
CA SER A 6 26.71 34.74 40.02
C SER A 6 25.66 34.73 38.90
N MET A 7 25.96 35.35 37.76
CA MET A 7 25.20 35.17 36.53
C MET A 7 25.60 33.84 35.88
N LEU A 8 24.73 32.83 36.02
CA LEU A 8 24.81 31.56 35.31
C LEU A 8 24.37 31.76 33.85
N ALA A 9 25.29 31.56 32.92
CA ALA A 9 24.99 31.31 31.53
C ALA A 9 24.72 29.80 31.36
N PHE A 10 23.54 29.40 30.86
CA PHE A 10 23.29 28.03 30.41
C PHE A 10 22.50 28.01 29.09
N THR A 11 23.28 27.78 28.03
CA THR A 11 23.02 27.12 26.75
C THR A 11 21.59 26.71 26.41
N VAL A 12 21.03 27.40 25.42
CA VAL A 12 19.93 26.91 24.58
C VAL A 12 20.43 25.70 23.79
N SER A 13 19.93 24.51 24.14
CA SER A 13 20.11 23.29 23.36
C SER A 13 18.88 23.10 22.49
N ILE A 14 18.92 23.52 21.23
CA ILE A 14 17.95 23.10 20.22
C ILE A 14 18.59 21.91 19.49
N ALA A 15 18.43 20.72 20.06
CA ALA A 15 18.82 19.47 19.44
C ALA A 15 17.60 18.56 19.40
N GLY A 16 17.22 18.14 18.19
CA GLY A 16 16.29 17.03 17.97
C GLY A 16 14.96 17.45 17.36
N CYS A 17 14.96 17.71 16.04
CA CYS A 17 13.77 17.39 15.25
C CYS A 17 13.64 15.87 15.19
N SER A 18 12.77 15.32 16.02
CA SER A 18 12.14 14.02 15.78
C SER A 18 10.69 14.19 16.19
N ASP A 19 9.92 14.89 15.36
CA ASP A 19 8.48 14.74 15.37
C ASP A 19 8.18 13.36 14.78
N GLU A 20 8.34 12.32 15.61
CA GLU A 20 7.74 11.01 15.37
C GLU A 20 6.23 11.21 15.54
N THR A 21 5.60 11.85 14.57
CA THR A 21 4.14 11.84 14.44
C THR A 21 3.73 10.43 14.02
N GLU A 22 3.71 9.51 14.98
CA GLU A 22 2.77 8.39 14.96
C GLU A 22 1.38 8.99 14.75
N GLY A 23 0.84 8.86 13.53
CA GLY A 23 -0.47 9.42 13.15
C GLY A 23 -0.50 10.22 11.86
N SER A 24 0.62 10.49 11.19
CA SER A 24 0.56 11.07 9.85
C SER A 24 0.38 9.99 8.80
N CYS A 25 -0.84 9.85 8.29
CA CYS A 25 -1.07 9.00 7.13
C CYS A 25 -0.38 9.58 5.90
N LYS A 26 0.78 9.01 5.55
CA LYS A 26 1.60 9.41 4.41
C LYS A 26 1.60 8.33 3.34
N ASP A 27 1.73 8.77 2.10
CA ASP A 27 1.97 7.84 1.01
C ASP A 27 3.32 7.14 1.15
N TYR A 28 3.38 5.87 0.78
CA TYR A 28 4.63 5.14 0.72
C TYR A 28 5.44 5.59 -0.50
N SER A 29 6.69 5.94 -0.27
CA SER A 29 7.66 6.19 -1.33
C SER A 29 8.76 5.14 -1.24
N PRO A 30 8.96 4.32 -2.29
CA PRO A 30 10.10 3.44 -2.36
C PRO A 30 11.41 4.24 -2.22
N PRO A 31 12.46 3.65 -1.63
CA PRO A 31 13.78 4.28 -1.59
C PRO A 31 14.32 4.48 -3.02
N SER A 32 15.24 5.43 -3.21
CA SER A 32 15.86 5.70 -4.51
C SER A 32 16.66 4.52 -5.09
N SER A 33 16.99 3.53 -4.25
CA SER A 33 17.64 2.28 -4.65
C SER A 33 16.69 1.23 -5.22
N PHE A 34 15.37 1.43 -5.12
CA PHE A 34 14.38 0.50 -5.68
C PHE A 34 14.35 0.61 -7.20
N ASP A 35 14.71 -0.46 -7.89
CA ASP A 35 14.52 -0.60 -9.33
C ASP A 35 13.12 -1.17 -9.62
N ALA A 36 12.25 -0.35 -10.20
CA ALA A 36 10.88 -0.73 -10.53
C ALA A 36 10.80 -1.65 -11.77
N LEU A 37 11.85 -1.70 -12.60
CA LEU A 37 11.87 -2.44 -13.86
C LEU A 37 12.72 -3.71 -13.77
N SER A 38 13.36 -3.97 -12.63
CA SER A 38 14.20 -5.15 -12.41
C SER A 38 14.00 -5.77 -11.01
N PRO A 39 13.90 -7.11 -10.90
CA PRO A 39 13.82 -8.07 -12.00
C PRO A 39 12.47 -7.98 -12.74
N THR A 40 12.36 -8.63 -13.89
CA THR A 40 11.07 -8.83 -14.56
C THR A 40 10.17 -9.70 -13.69
N VAL A 41 8.90 -9.29 -13.56
CA VAL A 41 7.90 -9.96 -12.72
C VAL A 41 6.77 -10.51 -13.59
N SER A 42 6.49 -11.80 -13.46
CA SER A 42 5.35 -12.48 -14.08
C SER A 42 4.14 -12.45 -13.17
N PHE A 43 2.98 -12.13 -13.73
CA PHE A 43 1.75 -12.12 -12.95
C PHE A 43 1.40 -13.50 -12.41
N ALA A 44 1.44 -14.52 -13.25
CA ALA A 44 1.05 -15.87 -12.88
C ALA A 44 2.06 -16.53 -11.92
N LYS A 45 3.36 -16.25 -12.07
CA LYS A 45 4.42 -16.92 -11.30
C LYS A 45 4.82 -16.20 -10.02
N ASP A 46 4.76 -14.87 -10.00
CA ASP A 46 5.31 -14.08 -8.90
C ASP A 46 4.22 -13.37 -8.10
N VAL A 47 3.17 -12.85 -8.75
CA VAL A 47 2.11 -12.08 -8.06
C VAL A 47 0.97 -12.98 -7.57
N MET A 48 0.50 -13.90 -8.40
CA MET A 48 -0.60 -14.80 -8.03
C MET A 48 -0.34 -15.64 -6.78
N PRO A 49 0.88 -16.17 -6.53
CA PRO A 49 1.16 -16.86 -5.27
C PRO A 49 1.02 -15.95 -4.04
N ILE A 50 1.37 -14.67 -4.15
CA ILE A 50 1.19 -13.69 -3.07
C ILE A 50 -0.30 -13.50 -2.77
N PHE A 51 -1.12 -13.31 -3.81
CA PHE A 51 -2.57 -13.21 -3.63
C PHE A 51 -3.16 -14.49 -3.04
N ALA A 52 -2.74 -15.66 -3.52
CA ALA A 52 -3.19 -16.96 -3.03
C ALA A 52 -2.90 -17.14 -1.54
N GLN A 53 -1.71 -16.71 -1.08
CA GLN A 53 -1.25 -16.92 0.28
C GLN A 53 -1.79 -15.87 1.28
N SER A 54 -2.08 -14.65 0.83
CA SER A 54 -2.35 -13.52 1.73
C SER A 54 -3.69 -12.82 1.53
N CYS A 55 -4.42 -13.11 0.44
CA CYS A 55 -5.62 -12.33 0.09
C CYS A 55 -6.82 -13.20 -0.34
N ALA A 56 -6.55 -14.27 -1.08
CA ALA A 56 -7.54 -15.05 -1.83
C ALA A 56 -8.33 -16.07 -0.98
N PHE A 57 -8.56 -15.78 0.30
CA PHE A 57 -9.42 -16.59 1.16
C PHE A 57 -10.89 -16.31 0.83
N THR A 58 -11.75 -17.33 0.86
CA THR A 58 -13.18 -17.19 0.54
C THR A 58 -13.89 -16.15 1.42
N SER A 59 -13.44 -15.97 2.66
CA SER A 59 -13.91 -14.95 3.60
C SER A 59 -13.40 -13.53 3.31
N CYS A 60 -12.43 -13.36 2.41
CA CYS A 60 -11.74 -12.10 2.13
C CYS A 60 -11.90 -11.70 0.65
N HIS A 61 -11.04 -12.21 -0.25
CA HIS A 61 -11.06 -11.90 -1.70
C HIS A 61 -11.08 -13.13 -2.61
N GLY A 62 -11.27 -14.33 -2.05
CA GLY A 62 -11.25 -15.60 -2.76
C GLY A 62 -12.59 -16.03 -3.33
N SER A 63 -13.69 -15.34 -2.99
CA SER A 63 -15.01 -15.65 -3.51
C SER A 63 -15.36 -14.76 -4.70
N PRO A 64 -15.80 -15.32 -5.85
CA PRO A 64 -16.24 -14.51 -6.99
C PRO A 64 -17.59 -13.82 -6.77
N THR A 65 -18.29 -14.18 -5.68
CA THR A 65 -19.62 -13.69 -5.32
C THR A 65 -19.63 -13.28 -3.84
N GLY A 66 -20.17 -12.11 -3.50
CA GLY A 66 -20.35 -11.67 -2.11
C GLY A 66 -19.54 -10.44 -1.71
N SER A 67 -19.36 -10.24 -0.40
CA SER A 67 -18.83 -9.04 0.24
C SER A 67 -17.30 -8.90 0.17
N THR A 68 -16.66 -9.20 -0.97
CA THR A 68 -15.20 -9.05 -1.16
C THR A 68 -14.77 -7.61 -1.44
N ASN A 69 -15.59 -6.63 -1.02
CA ASN A 69 -15.43 -5.20 -1.29
C ASN A 69 -15.18 -4.84 -2.76
N GLY A 70 -15.65 -5.69 -3.69
CA GLY A 70 -15.63 -5.42 -5.12
C GLY A 70 -14.39 -5.88 -5.88
N VAL A 71 -13.52 -6.72 -5.30
CA VAL A 71 -12.40 -7.34 -6.03
C VAL A 71 -12.27 -8.83 -5.75
N PHE A 72 -11.96 -9.60 -6.79
CA PHE A 72 -11.74 -11.04 -6.75
C PHE A 72 -10.27 -11.35 -7.06
N LEU A 73 -9.60 -12.08 -6.15
CA LEU A 73 -8.16 -12.39 -6.23
C LEU A 73 -7.86 -13.91 -6.17
N GLY A 74 -8.89 -14.76 -6.24
CA GLY A 74 -8.76 -16.20 -5.99
C GLY A 74 -9.01 -17.11 -7.17
N GLY A 75 -9.33 -18.38 -6.84
CA GLY A 75 -9.72 -19.40 -7.80
C GLY A 75 -8.59 -20.02 -8.62
N GLY A 76 -7.33 -19.65 -8.40
CA GLY A 76 -6.19 -20.21 -9.14
C GLY A 76 -6.24 -19.90 -10.64
N ASP A 77 -6.96 -18.86 -11.05
CA ASP A 77 -7.14 -18.43 -12.43
C ASP A 77 -6.52 -17.03 -12.62
N PRO A 78 -5.25 -16.94 -13.04
CA PRO A 78 -4.58 -15.66 -13.24
C PRO A 78 -5.33 -14.76 -14.22
N LYS A 79 -5.87 -15.30 -15.32
CA LYS A 79 -6.55 -14.47 -16.32
C LYS A 79 -7.77 -13.79 -15.72
N ARG A 80 -8.59 -14.51 -14.97
CA ARG A 80 -9.77 -13.95 -14.32
C ARG A 80 -9.43 -12.92 -13.25
N VAL A 81 -8.39 -13.17 -12.45
CA VAL A 81 -7.95 -12.21 -11.43
C VAL A 81 -7.39 -10.94 -12.08
N HIS A 82 -6.61 -11.08 -13.14
CA HIS A 82 -6.08 -9.96 -13.91
C HIS A 82 -7.21 -9.07 -14.45
N GLU A 83 -8.21 -9.67 -15.11
CA GLU A 83 -9.39 -8.97 -15.65
C GLU A 83 -10.23 -8.26 -14.57
N ALA A 84 -10.23 -8.78 -13.34
CA ALA A 84 -10.95 -8.17 -12.22
C ALA A 84 -10.17 -7.03 -11.55
N LEU A 85 -8.87 -6.87 -11.84
CA LEU A 85 -7.95 -6.02 -11.10
C LEU A 85 -7.38 -4.87 -11.95
N VAL A 86 -6.91 -5.18 -13.15
CA VAL A 86 -6.16 -4.23 -13.98
C VAL A 86 -7.12 -3.36 -14.79
N GLU A 87 -6.95 -2.04 -14.69
CA GLU A 87 -7.83 -1.01 -15.26
C GLU A 87 -9.29 -1.01 -14.79
N VAL A 88 -9.60 -1.78 -13.75
CA VAL A 88 -10.90 -1.78 -13.08
C VAL A 88 -10.93 -0.69 -12.01
N ARG A 89 -11.93 0.19 -12.03
CA ARG A 89 -12.08 1.25 -11.01
C ARG A 89 -12.40 0.68 -9.64
N SER A 90 -11.75 1.22 -8.61
CA SER A 90 -12.06 0.87 -7.22
C SER A 90 -13.47 1.34 -6.86
N THR A 91 -14.28 0.44 -6.31
CA THR A 91 -15.61 0.79 -5.77
C THR A 91 -15.51 1.79 -4.61
N LYS A 92 -14.39 1.76 -3.89
CA LYS A 92 -14.15 2.60 -2.71
C LYS A 92 -13.56 3.96 -3.08
N LEU A 93 -12.79 4.03 -4.15
CA LEU A 93 -12.22 5.26 -4.71
C LEU A 93 -12.43 5.27 -6.23
N PRO A 94 -13.62 5.66 -6.74
CA PRO A 94 -13.96 5.53 -8.15
C PRO A 94 -13.04 6.28 -9.13
N THR A 95 -12.27 7.25 -8.63
CA THR A 95 -11.28 8.02 -9.40
C THR A 95 -9.96 7.27 -9.62
N MET A 96 -9.76 6.11 -8.98
CA MET A 96 -8.53 5.32 -9.05
C MET A 96 -8.83 3.86 -9.43
N SER A 97 -7.97 3.26 -10.27
CA SER A 97 -8.06 1.82 -10.57
C SER A 97 -7.58 0.99 -9.37
N PHE A 98 -8.03 -0.26 -9.24
CA PHE A 98 -7.38 -1.19 -8.31
C PHE A 98 -5.90 -1.36 -8.68
N VAL A 99 -5.63 -1.60 -9.97
CA VAL A 99 -4.30 -1.50 -10.58
C VAL A 99 -4.39 -0.67 -11.85
N LYS A 100 -3.54 0.35 -11.96
CA LYS A 100 -3.31 1.12 -13.18
C LYS A 100 -1.98 0.69 -13.79
N ALA A 101 -2.01 0.11 -14.98
CA ALA A 101 -0.83 -0.44 -15.63
C ALA A 101 0.24 0.63 -15.85
N GLY A 102 1.48 0.35 -15.43
CA GLY A 102 2.60 1.28 -15.52
C GLY A 102 2.61 2.38 -14.47
N GLU A 103 1.56 2.51 -13.64
CA GLU A 103 1.41 3.61 -12.69
C GLU A 103 1.18 3.10 -11.25
N PRO A 104 2.24 2.69 -10.54
CA PRO A 104 2.16 2.22 -9.15
C PRO A 104 1.44 3.20 -8.22
N ARG A 105 1.74 4.50 -8.30
CA ARG A 105 1.14 5.52 -7.42
C ARG A 105 -0.37 5.71 -7.64
N GLU A 106 -0.85 5.41 -8.84
CA GLU A 106 -2.26 5.51 -9.22
C GLU A 106 -3.01 4.17 -9.09
N SER A 107 -2.41 3.22 -8.35
CA SER A 107 -2.99 1.89 -8.10
C SER A 107 -3.46 1.78 -6.65
N PHE A 108 -4.78 1.64 -6.46
CA PHE A 108 -5.38 1.56 -5.13
C PHE A 108 -4.88 0.33 -4.33
N LEU A 109 -4.53 -0.77 -5.01
CA LEU A 109 -3.92 -1.95 -4.38
C LEU A 109 -2.68 -1.58 -3.57
N LEU A 110 -1.78 -0.74 -4.11
CA LEU A 110 -0.57 -0.33 -3.39
C LEU A 110 -0.90 0.52 -2.17
N ARG A 111 -1.89 1.41 -2.26
CA ARG A 111 -2.38 2.17 -1.10
C ARG A 111 -2.81 1.27 0.05
N LYS A 112 -3.48 0.15 -0.28
CA LYS A 112 -4.00 -0.80 0.71
C LYS A 112 -2.89 -1.64 1.34
N ILE A 113 -1.94 -2.14 0.56
CA ILE A 113 -0.85 -2.98 1.09
C ILE A 113 0.29 -2.18 1.73
N ASP A 114 0.41 -0.90 1.38
CA ASP A 114 1.35 0.02 2.02
C ASP A 114 0.79 0.66 3.31
N GLY A 115 -0.50 0.51 3.57
CA GLY A 115 -1.18 1.14 4.71
C GLY A 115 -1.34 2.65 4.56
N SER A 116 -1.21 3.19 3.36
CA SER A 116 -1.27 4.63 3.07
C SER A 116 -2.63 5.11 2.59
N GLN A 117 -3.63 4.23 2.51
CA GLN A 117 -4.97 4.56 1.98
C GLN A 117 -5.67 5.69 2.75
N CYS A 118 -5.36 5.88 4.03
CA CYS A 118 -5.94 6.96 4.82
C CYS A 118 -5.60 8.37 4.30
N ALA A 119 -4.53 8.52 3.50
CA ALA A 119 -4.15 9.77 2.86
C ALA A 119 -5.17 10.19 1.78
N LEU A 120 -6.02 9.25 1.37
CA LEU A 120 -7.06 9.43 0.36
C LEU A 120 -8.47 9.41 0.97
N ASN A 121 -8.62 9.37 2.31
CA ASN A 121 -9.91 9.19 2.98
C ASN A 121 -11.01 10.14 2.48
N ALA A 122 -10.69 11.43 2.33
CA ALA A 122 -11.64 12.44 1.86
C ALA A 122 -12.12 12.21 0.41
N GLN A 123 -11.37 11.44 -0.39
CA GLN A 123 -11.71 11.12 -1.77
C GLN A 123 -12.51 9.81 -1.88
N CYS A 124 -12.43 8.94 -0.86
CA CYS A 124 -13.12 7.67 -0.85
C CYS A 124 -14.61 7.82 -0.52
N THR A 125 -15.42 6.91 -1.07
CA THR A 125 -16.86 6.83 -0.78
C THR A 125 -17.09 6.65 0.72
N GLY A 126 -17.85 7.56 1.33
CA GLY A 126 -18.09 7.58 2.78
C GLY A 126 -16.93 8.16 3.59
N SER A 127 -16.06 8.97 2.98
CA SER A 127 -14.98 9.72 3.62
C SER A 127 -13.96 8.85 4.39
N SER A 128 -13.82 7.59 3.99
CA SER A 128 -12.88 6.63 4.55
C SER A 128 -12.50 5.66 3.45
N CYS A 129 -11.23 5.30 3.30
CA CYS A 129 -10.76 4.28 2.36
C CYS A 129 -10.72 2.87 2.96
N GLY A 130 -11.21 2.71 4.20
CA GLY A 130 -11.15 1.47 4.97
C GLY A 130 -9.75 1.08 5.41
N ASP A 131 -9.63 -0.10 6.01
CA ASP A 131 -8.39 -0.57 6.64
C ASP A 131 -7.32 -1.00 5.63
N SER A 132 -6.08 -1.15 6.07
CA SER A 132 -5.01 -1.71 5.24
C SER A 132 -5.28 -3.18 4.91
N MET A 133 -4.54 -3.69 3.92
CA MET A 133 -4.54 -5.11 3.57
C MET A 133 -3.13 -5.71 3.76
N PRO A 134 -3.01 -6.96 4.25
CA PRO A 134 -4.10 -7.86 4.66
C PRO A 134 -4.86 -7.36 5.91
N HIS A 135 -6.15 -7.67 6.01
CA HIS A 135 -7.00 -7.16 7.09
C HIS A 135 -6.75 -7.94 8.39
N ASN A 136 -6.63 -7.23 9.51
CA ASN A 136 -6.35 -7.78 10.85
C ASN A 136 -5.08 -8.65 10.92
N ASP A 137 -4.11 -8.38 10.06
CA ASP A 137 -2.83 -9.07 10.01
C ASP A 137 -1.70 -8.03 9.93
N ASP A 138 -0.48 -8.50 10.10
CA ASP A 138 0.71 -7.69 9.86
C ASP A 138 0.75 -7.24 8.39
N ALA A 139 1.40 -6.08 8.16
CA ALA A 139 1.63 -5.61 6.82
C ALA A 139 2.40 -6.66 5.99
N LEU A 140 2.00 -6.82 4.73
CA LEU A 140 2.70 -7.72 3.82
C LEU A 140 4.21 -7.37 3.79
N PRO A 141 5.12 -8.36 3.86
CA PRO A 141 6.55 -8.11 3.81
C PRO A 141 6.94 -7.20 2.64
N LEU A 142 7.90 -6.31 2.87
CA LEU A 142 8.28 -5.29 1.89
C LEU A 142 8.63 -5.90 0.53
N GLU A 143 9.36 -7.01 0.50
CA GLU A 143 9.76 -7.70 -0.74
C GLU A 143 8.55 -8.17 -1.58
N LEU A 144 7.48 -8.61 -0.94
CA LEU A 144 6.27 -9.05 -1.63
C LEU A 144 5.48 -7.84 -2.17
N ARG A 145 5.44 -6.74 -1.40
CA ARG A 145 4.88 -5.46 -1.89
C ARG A 145 5.67 -4.93 -3.07
N ASP A 146 7.00 -5.02 -3.00
CA ASP A 146 7.92 -4.64 -4.08
C ASP A 146 7.75 -5.51 -5.33
N THR A 147 7.46 -6.80 -5.18
CA THR A 147 7.12 -7.69 -6.29
C THR A 147 5.85 -7.20 -7.01
N ILE A 148 4.77 -6.91 -6.27
CA ILE A 148 3.54 -6.34 -6.83
C ILE A 148 3.81 -4.98 -7.48
N ARG A 149 4.59 -4.12 -6.81
CA ARG A 149 4.94 -2.78 -7.29
C ARG A 149 5.72 -2.83 -8.60
N ARG A 150 6.69 -3.74 -8.74
CA ARG A 150 7.44 -3.98 -9.98
C ARG A 150 6.52 -4.48 -11.09
N TRP A 151 5.66 -5.47 -10.81
CA TRP A 151 4.69 -5.94 -11.79
C TRP A 151 3.81 -4.81 -12.33
N ILE A 152 3.29 -3.94 -11.47
CA ILE A 152 2.50 -2.78 -11.89
C ILE A 152 3.35 -1.83 -12.74
N ALA A 153 4.56 -1.47 -12.29
CA ALA A 153 5.48 -0.60 -13.02
C ALA A 153 5.86 -1.14 -14.40
N GLN A 154 5.93 -2.46 -14.55
CA GLN A 154 6.25 -3.17 -15.80
C GLN A 154 5.03 -3.32 -16.73
N GLY A 155 3.92 -2.64 -16.42
CA GLY A 155 2.72 -2.60 -17.25
C GLY A 155 1.64 -3.59 -16.84
N ALA A 156 1.75 -4.19 -15.65
CA ALA A 156 0.76 -5.11 -15.09
C ALA A 156 0.32 -6.19 -16.11
N LYS A 157 1.28 -6.86 -16.76
CA LYS A 157 1.01 -7.86 -17.81
C LYS A 157 0.32 -9.10 -17.24
N ASN A 158 -0.33 -9.88 -18.10
CA ASN A 158 -0.90 -11.18 -17.76
C ASN A 158 -0.02 -12.30 -18.35
N ASP A 159 1.13 -12.54 -17.74
CA ASP A 159 2.22 -13.42 -18.21
C ASP A 159 2.68 -14.48 -17.19
#